data_AF-A0A7S3AGY4-F1
#
_entry.id   AF-A0A7S3AGY4-F1
#
_cell.length_a   1.000
_cell.length_b   1.000
_cell.length_c   1.000
_cell.angle_alpha   90.00
_cell.angle_beta   90.00
_cell.angle_gamma   90.00
#
_symmetry.space_group_name_H-M   'P 1'
#
loop_
_entity.id
_entity.type
_entity.pdbx_description
1 polymer ?
#
loop_
_entity_poly.entity_id
_entity_poly.type
_entity_poly.pdbx_seq_one_letter_code
_entity_poly.pdbx_strand_id
1 'polypeptide(L)'
;CATMSADTPLAQLEHSGHVHGKPEEGMECLCTMEDITEEDSNYCEYQTMPSGSWRPCRYSVSVVRRLISTQFSEYVSGVRKADCEADLKRRIGSGPPIWLADKHALPLPEDDTHVCRIWTAVDGQEYSAKLHGCVEGAERQALWDELKSFLIPKEGDTDSTAEDDATSGRMTAPLDDLKIS
;
A
#
# COMPACT_ATOMS: atom_id res chain seq x y z
N CYS A 1 -20.68 13.73 30.69
CA CYS A 1 -20.26 12.51 29.99
C CYS A 1 -19.71 12.89 28.63
N ALA A 2 -18.40 12.84 28.45
CA ALA A 2 -17.78 13.15 27.17
C ALA A 2 -18.00 11.98 26.19
N THR A 3 -18.46 12.32 25.01
CA THR A 3 -18.68 11.47 23.83
C THR A 3 -17.50 10.54 23.58
N MET A 4 -17.79 9.23 23.56
CA MET A 4 -16.88 8.24 22.99
C MET A 4 -16.61 8.61 21.54
N SER A 5 -15.34 8.79 21.20
CA SER A 5 -14.88 9.07 19.85
C SER A 5 -15.48 8.06 18.88
N ALA A 6 -16.15 8.54 17.84
CA ALA A 6 -16.71 7.70 16.80
C ALA A 6 -15.57 6.93 16.12
N ASP A 7 -15.47 5.63 16.41
CA ASP A 7 -14.81 4.68 15.53
C ASP A 7 -15.42 4.87 14.14
N THR A 8 -14.61 5.30 13.18
CA THR A 8 -15.03 5.39 11.78
C THR A 8 -15.55 4.01 11.36
N PRO A 9 -16.80 3.91 10.88
CA PRO A 9 -17.37 2.63 10.52
C PRO A 9 -16.56 2.02 9.38
N LEU A 10 -16.03 0.81 9.60
CA LEU A 10 -15.40 0.03 8.56
C LEU A 10 -16.48 -0.39 7.53
N ALA A 11 -16.11 -0.42 6.25
CA ALA A 11 -17.01 -0.86 5.19
C ALA A 11 -17.22 -2.38 5.32
N GLN A 12 -18.36 -2.78 5.89
CA GLN A 12 -18.74 -4.18 6.04
C GLN A 12 -18.95 -4.83 4.65
N LEU A 13 -18.47 -6.06 4.51
CA LEU A 13 -18.59 -6.88 3.31
C LEU A 13 -19.51 -8.08 3.58
N GLU A 14 -20.05 -8.65 2.51
CA GLU A 14 -20.74 -9.94 2.56
C GLU A 14 -19.78 -11.04 3.00
N HIS A 15 -20.26 -11.91 3.90
CA HIS A 15 -19.51 -13.08 4.38
C HIS A 15 -19.02 -13.95 3.21
N SER A 16 -17.73 -14.26 3.22
CA SER A 16 -17.07 -15.14 2.26
C SER A 16 -17.44 -16.61 2.44
N GLY A 17 -18.08 -16.97 3.56
CA GLY A 17 -18.36 -18.35 3.96
C GLY A 17 -17.11 -19.10 4.46
N HIS A 18 -15.99 -18.39 4.66
CA HIS A 18 -14.78 -18.96 5.23
C HIS A 18 -14.96 -19.30 6.71
N VAL A 19 -14.34 -20.40 7.14
CA VAL A 19 -14.32 -20.80 8.56
C VAL A 19 -13.09 -20.18 9.20
N HIS A 20 -13.30 -19.12 9.97
CA HIS A 20 -12.25 -18.40 10.67
C HIS A 20 -11.70 -19.18 11.86
N GLY A 21 -10.43 -18.94 12.17
CA GLY A 21 -9.69 -19.58 13.24
C GLY A 21 -9.84 -18.89 14.60
N LYS A 22 -8.89 -19.20 15.48
CA LYS A 22 -8.78 -18.69 16.85
C LYS A 22 -7.34 -18.19 17.08
N PRO A 23 -7.11 -17.26 18.02
CA PRO A 23 -5.77 -16.81 18.35
C PRO A 23 -4.87 -17.95 18.83
N GLU A 24 -3.58 -17.87 18.52
CA GLU A 24 -2.57 -18.80 19.04
C GLU A 24 -2.40 -18.59 20.56
N GLU A 25 -2.04 -19.64 21.31
CA GLU A 25 -1.78 -19.51 22.75
C GLU A 25 -0.57 -18.57 22.98
N GLY A 26 -0.76 -17.55 23.82
CA GLY A 26 0.25 -16.51 24.07
C GLY A 26 0.46 -15.54 22.90
N MET A 27 -0.52 -15.42 22.01
CA MET A 27 -0.48 -14.42 20.94
C MET A 27 -0.60 -13.01 21.52
N GLU A 28 0.30 -12.11 21.12
CA GLU A 28 0.32 -10.72 21.58
C GLU A 28 0.25 -9.75 20.39
N CYS A 29 -0.35 -8.58 20.62
CA CYS A 29 -0.41 -7.52 19.64
C CYS A 29 0.98 -6.88 19.47
N LEU A 30 1.53 -6.91 18.25
CA LEU A 30 2.85 -6.30 17.98
C LEU A 30 2.93 -4.78 18.21
N CYS A 31 1.80 -4.08 18.30
CA CYS A 31 1.76 -2.62 18.49
C CYS A 31 1.56 -2.23 19.96
N THR A 32 0.63 -2.88 20.65
CA THR A 32 0.28 -2.53 22.04
C THR A 32 0.92 -3.45 23.07
N MET A 33 1.49 -4.59 22.65
CA MET A 33 1.97 -5.68 23.51
C MET A 33 0.88 -6.23 24.44
N GLU A 34 -0.39 -6.06 24.06
CA GLU A 34 -1.54 -6.63 24.76
C GLU A 34 -1.83 -8.04 24.24
N ASP A 35 -2.29 -8.92 25.13
CA ASP A 35 -2.67 -10.28 24.78
C ASP A 35 -3.83 -10.29 23.78
N ILE A 36 -3.72 -11.13 22.74
CA ILE A 36 -4.79 -11.41 21.79
C ILE A 36 -5.46 -12.71 22.23
N THR A 37 -6.64 -12.61 22.82
CA THR A 37 -7.36 -13.72 23.42
C THR A 37 -8.76 -13.87 22.84
N GLU A 38 -9.34 -15.06 22.96
CA GLU A 38 -10.75 -15.28 22.63
C GLU A 38 -11.68 -14.52 23.59
N GLU A 39 -11.29 -14.39 24.87
CA GLU A 39 -12.09 -13.71 25.90
C GLU A 39 -12.26 -12.22 25.58
N ASP A 40 -11.19 -11.56 25.16
CA ASP A 40 -11.20 -10.14 24.79
C ASP A 40 -11.77 -9.90 23.38
N SER A 41 -12.03 -10.98 22.62
CA SER A 41 -12.55 -10.95 21.25
C SER A 41 -11.75 -10.04 20.31
N ASN A 42 -10.46 -9.82 20.60
CA ASN A 42 -9.61 -8.86 19.91
C ASN A 42 -8.79 -9.48 18.77
N TYR A 43 -9.06 -10.74 18.44
CA TYR A 43 -8.46 -11.48 17.32
C TYR A 43 -9.05 -11.04 15.97
N CYS A 44 -8.20 -10.99 14.94
CA CYS A 44 -8.63 -10.71 13.58
C CYS A 44 -7.80 -11.47 12.54
N GLU A 45 -8.41 -11.67 11.38
CA GLU A 45 -7.79 -12.32 10.22
C GLU A 45 -7.86 -11.39 9.02
N TYR A 46 -6.99 -11.61 8.04
CA TYR A 46 -6.97 -10.86 6.81
C TYR A 46 -6.88 -11.79 5.61
N GLN A 47 -7.51 -11.37 4.51
CA GLN A 47 -7.48 -12.08 3.25
C GLN A 47 -6.53 -11.37 2.28
N THR A 48 -5.64 -12.12 1.66
CA THR A 48 -4.70 -11.63 0.64
C THR A 48 -5.17 -11.99 -0.76
N MET A 49 -4.79 -11.18 -1.75
CA MET A 49 -5.10 -11.40 -3.16
C MET A 49 -3.84 -11.35 -4.03
N PRO A 50 -3.76 -12.17 -5.09
CA PRO A 50 -4.83 -12.96 -5.71
C PRO A 50 -5.08 -14.36 -5.14
N SER A 51 -4.29 -14.83 -4.16
CA SER A 51 -4.45 -16.19 -3.63
C SER A 51 -5.79 -16.44 -2.93
N GLY A 52 -6.43 -15.40 -2.39
CA GLY A 52 -7.67 -15.50 -1.62
C GLY A 52 -7.49 -16.17 -0.26
N SER A 53 -6.24 -16.35 0.18
CA SER A 53 -5.90 -17.01 1.44
C SER A 53 -6.19 -16.13 2.64
N TRP A 54 -6.84 -16.69 3.66
CA TRP A 54 -7.01 -16.06 4.97
C TRP A 54 -5.83 -16.37 5.88
N ARG A 55 -5.41 -15.37 6.67
CA ARG A 55 -4.24 -15.45 7.55
C ARG A 55 -4.50 -14.74 8.88
N PRO A 56 -3.90 -15.20 9.99
CA PRO A 56 -4.01 -14.55 11.29
C PRO A 56 -3.25 -13.22 11.30
N CYS A 57 -3.89 -12.15 11.79
CA CYS A 57 -3.25 -10.85 11.96
C CYS A 57 -2.49 -10.80 13.29
N ARG A 58 -1.28 -10.23 13.32
CA ARG A 58 -0.51 -10.02 14.56
C ARG A 58 -0.86 -8.71 15.28
N TYR A 59 -1.94 -8.06 14.88
CA TYR A 59 -2.49 -6.90 15.56
C TYR A 59 -3.88 -7.21 16.12
N SER A 60 -4.24 -6.50 17.19
CA SER A 60 -5.59 -6.54 17.73
C SER A 60 -6.55 -5.77 16.83
N VAL A 61 -7.84 -6.12 16.91
CA VAL A 61 -8.92 -5.49 16.13
C VAL A 61 -8.90 -3.96 16.24
N SER A 62 -8.65 -3.41 17.44
CA SER A 62 -8.60 -1.96 17.68
C SER A 62 -7.45 -1.28 16.93
N VAL A 63 -6.28 -1.92 16.90
CA VAL A 63 -5.10 -1.43 16.17
C VAL A 63 -5.35 -1.45 14.66
N VAL A 64 -5.93 -2.54 14.15
CA VAL A 64 -6.28 -2.67 12.72
C VAL A 64 -7.28 -1.60 12.29
N ARG A 65 -8.34 -1.37 13.08
CA ARG A 65 -9.32 -0.29 12.85
C ARG A 65 -8.67 1.08 12.78
N ARG A 66 -7.75 1.36 13.72
CA ARG A 66 -7.01 2.61 13.75
C ARG A 66 -6.12 2.75 12.52
N LEU A 67 -5.38 1.71 12.14
CA LEU A 67 -4.51 1.72 10.96
C LEU A 67 -5.28 2.01 9.67
N ILE A 68 -6.45 1.39 9.48
CA ILE A 68 -7.31 1.66 8.32
C ILE A 68 -7.69 3.15 8.26
N SER A 69 -7.94 3.76 9.42
CA SER A 69 -8.36 5.16 9.52
C SER A 69 -7.21 6.16 9.39
N THR A 70 -6.00 5.82 9.86
CA THR A 70 -4.89 6.79 9.94
C THR A 70 -3.82 6.61 8.88
N GLN A 71 -3.57 5.40 8.36
CA GLN A 71 -2.43 5.13 7.48
C GLN A 71 -2.39 6.03 6.24
N PHE A 72 -3.55 6.29 5.61
CA PHE A 72 -3.63 7.18 4.45
C PHE A 72 -3.35 8.65 4.80
N SER A 73 -3.96 9.16 5.88
CA SER A 73 -3.78 10.55 6.30
C SER A 73 -2.36 10.82 6.83
N GLU A 74 -1.77 9.84 7.51
CA GLU A 74 -0.37 9.84 7.92
C GLU A 74 0.58 9.81 6.73
N TYR A 75 0.27 9.03 5.68
CA TYR A 75 1.05 9.05 4.43
C TYR A 75 1.06 10.45 3.81
N VAL A 76 -0.13 11.03 3.56
CA VAL A 76 -0.24 12.36 2.93
C VAL A 76 0.45 13.43 3.80
N SER A 77 0.26 13.38 5.11
CA SER A 77 0.93 14.28 6.06
C SER A 77 2.44 14.09 6.05
N GLY A 78 2.92 12.85 5.97
CA GLY A 78 4.33 12.50 5.91
C GLY A 78 5.01 12.99 4.64
N VAL A 79 4.34 12.91 3.49
CA VAL A 79 4.85 13.47 2.22
C VAL A 79 4.89 15.00 2.30
N ARG A 80 3.83 15.65 2.80
CA ARG A 80 3.77 17.13 2.94
C ARG A 80 4.77 17.69 3.96
N LYS A 81 5.15 16.90 4.97
CA LYS A 81 6.08 17.30 6.05
C LYS A 81 7.51 16.80 5.84
N ALA A 82 7.77 15.98 4.82
CA ALA A 82 9.10 15.45 4.58
C ALA A 82 10.08 16.61 4.35
N ASP A 83 11.09 16.67 5.20
CA ASP A 83 12.15 17.68 5.20
C ASP A 83 13.39 17.23 4.42
N CYS A 84 13.50 15.94 4.12
CA CYS A 84 14.59 15.33 3.38
C CYS A 84 14.14 14.83 2.01
N GLU A 85 14.86 15.22 0.95
CA GLU A 85 14.61 14.79 -0.43
C GLU A 85 14.65 13.26 -0.60
N ALA A 86 15.56 12.57 0.10
CA ALA A 86 15.64 11.11 0.04
C ALA A 86 14.43 10.43 0.69
N ASP A 87 13.92 10.98 1.81
CA ASP A 87 12.70 10.47 2.44
C ASP A 87 11.47 10.76 1.57
N LEU A 88 11.42 11.95 0.97
CA LEU A 88 10.36 12.34 0.05
C LEU A 88 10.31 11.45 -1.20
N LYS A 89 11.46 11.19 -1.85
CA LYS A 89 11.57 10.28 -3.00
C LYS A 89 11.12 8.87 -2.66
N ARG A 90 11.51 8.35 -1.50
CA ARG A 90 11.10 7.01 -1.03
C ARG A 90 9.59 6.94 -0.82
N ARG A 91 9.00 7.93 -0.14
CA ARG A 91 7.55 7.98 0.13
C ARG A 91 6.72 8.18 -1.14
N ILE A 92 7.19 9.00 -2.07
CA ILE A 92 6.50 9.20 -3.35
C ILE A 92 6.66 7.98 -4.25
N GLY A 93 7.81 7.30 -4.20
CA GLY A 93 8.07 6.07 -4.95
C GLY A 93 7.11 4.93 -4.65
N SER A 94 6.65 4.81 -3.39
CA SER A 94 5.60 3.85 -3.04
C SER A 94 4.19 4.27 -3.50
N GLY A 95 4.00 5.56 -3.78
CA GLY A 95 2.71 6.15 -4.10
C GLY A 95 1.71 6.13 -2.93
N PRO A 96 0.55 6.79 -3.09
CA PRO A 96 -0.50 6.78 -2.09
C PRO A 96 -1.04 5.35 -1.91
N PRO A 97 -1.04 4.81 -0.67
CA PRO A 97 -1.54 3.48 -0.37
C PRO A 97 -3.06 3.45 -0.49
N ILE A 98 -3.59 2.37 -1.06
CA ILE A 98 -5.04 2.13 -1.19
C ILE A 98 -5.50 1.13 -0.13
N TRP A 99 -4.71 0.08 0.07
CA TRP A 99 -5.00 -1.05 0.95
C TRP A 99 -4.14 -0.99 2.20
N LEU A 100 -4.67 -1.55 3.28
CA LEU A 100 -3.90 -1.79 4.49
C LEU A 100 -2.69 -2.68 4.19
N ALA A 101 -1.51 -2.19 4.55
CA ALA A 101 -0.27 -2.95 4.44
C ALA A 101 0.60 -2.74 5.69
N ASP A 102 1.15 -3.83 6.23
CA ASP A 102 2.20 -3.81 7.25
C ASP A 102 3.08 -5.06 7.12
N LYS A 103 4.38 -4.87 6.91
CA LYS A 103 5.34 -5.97 6.68
C LYS A 103 5.52 -6.92 7.87
N HIS A 104 5.21 -6.47 9.09
CA HIS A 104 5.44 -7.24 10.31
C HIS A 104 4.14 -7.88 10.79
N ALA A 105 3.04 -7.12 10.78
CA ALA A 105 1.77 -7.59 11.31
C ALA A 105 0.86 -8.26 10.27
N LEU A 106 1.02 -7.90 9.00
CA LEU A 106 0.22 -8.37 7.86
C LEU A 106 1.15 -8.85 6.73
N PRO A 107 1.99 -9.86 6.99
CA PRO A 107 2.97 -10.32 6.01
C PRO A 107 2.27 -10.83 4.74
N LEU A 108 2.58 -10.20 3.61
CA LEU A 108 2.13 -10.65 2.30
C LEU A 108 3.07 -11.76 1.80
N PRO A 109 2.54 -12.92 1.35
CA PRO A 109 3.34 -13.91 0.64
C PRO A 109 3.79 -13.36 -0.72
N GLU A 110 4.85 -13.94 -1.29
CA GLU A 110 5.45 -13.46 -2.55
C GLU A 110 4.49 -13.47 -3.74
N ASP A 111 3.50 -14.37 -3.73
CA ASP A 111 2.48 -14.49 -4.77
C ASP A 111 1.34 -13.46 -4.64
N ASP A 112 1.21 -12.80 -3.48
CA ASP A 112 0.14 -11.85 -3.20
C ASP A 112 0.58 -10.40 -3.28
N THR A 113 -0.38 -9.56 -3.69
CA THR A 113 -0.15 -8.14 -4.00
C THR A 113 -0.70 -7.22 -2.93
N HIS A 114 -1.84 -7.54 -2.32
CA HIS A 114 -2.50 -6.69 -1.34
C HIS A 114 -3.46 -7.47 -0.43
N VAL A 115 -3.80 -6.86 0.71
CA VAL A 115 -4.87 -7.30 1.60
C VAL A 115 -6.20 -6.72 1.10
N CYS A 116 -7.22 -7.55 0.94
CA CYS A 116 -8.52 -7.14 0.41
C CYS A 116 -9.63 -7.11 1.47
N ARG A 117 -9.61 -8.09 2.40
CA ARG A 117 -10.63 -8.26 3.45
C ARG A 117 -9.99 -8.43 4.81
N ILE A 118 -10.73 -8.06 5.84
CA ILE A 118 -10.38 -8.22 7.25
C ILE A 118 -11.59 -8.79 7.96
N TRP A 119 -11.40 -9.84 8.74
CA TRP A 119 -12.43 -10.43 9.57
C TRP A 119 -12.13 -10.15 11.03
N THR A 120 -13.14 -9.84 11.83
CA THR A 120 -12.99 -9.51 13.26
C THR A 120 -13.75 -10.47 14.15
N ALA A 121 -13.10 -10.98 15.19
CA ALA A 121 -13.72 -11.90 16.15
C ALA A 121 -14.75 -11.23 17.07
N VAL A 122 -14.68 -9.90 17.24
CA VAL A 122 -15.60 -9.09 18.07
C VAL A 122 -17.06 -9.34 17.68
N ASP A 123 -17.33 -9.33 16.39
CA ASP A 123 -18.66 -9.34 15.82
C ASP A 123 -18.85 -10.50 14.84
N GLY A 124 -17.76 -11.10 14.36
CA GLY A 124 -17.75 -12.16 13.36
C GLY A 124 -18.06 -11.64 11.96
N GLN A 125 -17.83 -10.36 11.69
CA GLN A 125 -18.07 -9.75 10.38
C GLN A 125 -16.78 -9.59 9.56
N GLU A 126 -16.96 -9.56 8.24
CA GLU A 126 -15.91 -9.20 7.29
C GLU A 126 -16.03 -7.73 6.88
N TYR A 127 -14.89 -7.10 6.71
CA TYR A 127 -14.72 -5.70 6.40
C TYR A 127 -13.72 -5.51 5.25
N SER A 128 -13.85 -4.40 4.53
CA SER A 128 -12.89 -4.02 3.51
C SER A 128 -11.58 -3.53 4.11
N ALA A 129 -10.46 -3.97 3.55
CA ALA A 129 -9.12 -3.50 3.92
C ALA A 129 -8.73 -2.15 3.26
N LYS A 130 -9.66 -1.49 2.55
CA LYS A 130 -9.41 -0.18 1.94
C LYS A 130 -9.20 0.87 3.04
N LEU A 131 -8.17 1.70 2.87
CA LEU A 131 -7.87 2.77 3.80
C LEU A 131 -8.93 3.87 3.72
N HIS A 132 -9.24 4.48 4.85
CA HIS A 132 -10.19 5.58 4.90
C HIS A 132 -9.65 6.81 4.17
N GLY A 133 -10.45 7.35 3.24
CA GLY A 133 -10.07 8.49 2.41
C GLY A 133 -9.09 8.15 1.28
N CYS A 134 -8.83 6.86 1.03
CA CYS A 134 -8.02 6.48 -0.13
C CYS A 134 -8.68 6.94 -1.43
N VAL A 135 -7.86 7.45 -2.35
CA VAL A 135 -8.29 7.83 -3.70
C VAL A 135 -7.88 6.74 -4.68
N GLU A 136 -8.74 6.45 -5.66
CA GLU A 136 -8.53 5.44 -6.70
C GLU A 136 -8.55 6.08 -8.09
N GLY A 137 -7.95 5.41 -9.08
CA GLY A 137 -7.99 5.84 -10.49
C GLY A 137 -7.40 7.23 -10.74
N ALA A 138 -8.16 8.10 -11.41
CA ALA A 138 -7.70 9.42 -11.83
C ALA A 138 -7.41 10.36 -10.65
N GLU A 139 -8.19 10.28 -9.57
CA GLU A 139 -7.98 11.09 -8.36
C GLU A 139 -6.68 10.70 -7.65
N ARG A 140 -6.36 9.39 -7.65
CA ARG A 140 -5.07 8.89 -7.15
C ARG A 140 -3.91 9.45 -7.94
N GLN A 141 -4.03 9.42 -9.27
CA GLN A 141 -2.98 9.92 -10.15
C GLN A 141 -2.80 11.43 -9.97
N ALA A 142 -3.90 12.19 -9.89
CA ALA A 142 -3.86 13.63 -9.66
C ALA A 142 -3.20 14.00 -8.31
N LEU A 143 -3.58 13.32 -7.23
CA LEU A 143 -2.94 13.51 -5.91
C LEU A 143 -1.46 13.14 -5.98
N TRP A 144 -1.12 12.03 -6.64
CA TRP A 144 0.26 11.61 -6.76
C TRP A 144 1.11 12.58 -7.58
N ASP A 145 0.57 13.16 -8.64
CA ASP A 145 1.24 14.16 -9.47
C ASP A 145 1.37 15.51 -8.74
N GLU A 146 0.37 15.92 -7.94
CA GLU A 146 0.51 17.03 -6.99
C GLU A 146 1.66 16.76 -6.01
N LEU A 147 1.73 15.56 -5.42
CA LEU A 147 2.79 15.20 -4.47
C LEU A 147 4.17 15.14 -5.15
N LYS A 148 4.25 14.68 -6.41
CA LYS A 148 5.48 14.71 -7.21
C LYS A 148 5.95 16.12 -7.52
N SER A 149 5.05 17.10 -7.61
CA SER A 149 5.45 18.50 -7.85
C SER A 149 6.38 19.05 -6.76
N PHE A 150 6.30 18.53 -5.52
CA PHE A 150 7.22 18.88 -4.43
C PHE A 150 8.63 18.30 -4.61
N LEU A 151 8.81 17.28 -5.45
CA LEU A 151 10.14 16.75 -5.83
C LEU A 151 10.81 17.55 -6.92
N ILE A 152 10.05 18.34 -7.68
CA ILE A 152 10.62 19.16 -8.75
C ILE A 152 11.40 20.27 -8.03
N PRO A 153 12.74 20.30 -8.16
CA PRO A 153 13.49 21.46 -7.72
C PRO A 153 12.87 22.65 -8.42
N LYS A 154 12.59 23.73 -7.68
CA LYS A 154 12.29 25.02 -8.31
C LYS A 154 13.41 25.28 -9.32
N GLU A 155 13.15 25.07 -10.62
CA GLU A 155 14.17 25.16 -11.65
C GLU A 155 14.66 26.60 -11.70
N GLY A 156 15.82 26.76 -11.09
CA GLY A 156 16.77 27.83 -11.28
C GLY A 156 18.15 27.19 -11.29
N ASP A 157 18.33 26.12 -12.08
CA ASP A 157 19.62 25.78 -12.64
C ASP A 157 19.40 25.11 -14.01
N THR A 158 19.96 25.75 -15.02
CA THR A 158 19.86 25.42 -16.43
C THR A 158 20.64 24.15 -16.76
N ASP A 159 20.05 23.22 -17.51
CA ASP A 159 20.82 22.53 -18.54
C ASP A 159 19.94 22.22 -19.75
N SER A 160 20.19 23.00 -20.80
CA SER A 160 19.68 22.75 -22.14
C SER A 160 20.50 21.63 -22.75
N THR A 161 19.92 20.46 -22.94
CA THR A 161 20.36 19.53 -23.99
C THR A 161 19.23 19.32 -24.96
N ALA A 162 19.17 20.25 -25.93
CA ALA A 162 18.61 19.99 -27.23
C ALA A 162 19.53 18.97 -27.91
N GLU A 163 18.97 17.84 -28.36
CA GLU A 163 19.59 17.06 -29.43
C GLU A 163 18.60 17.01 -30.59
N ASP A 164 18.95 17.82 -31.58
CA ASP A 164 18.31 18.00 -32.86
C ASP A 164 18.48 16.76 -33.76
N ASP A 165 17.44 16.56 -34.57
CA ASP A 165 17.40 15.77 -35.79
C ASP A 165 18.59 16.07 -36.73
N ALA A 166 19.31 15.02 -37.14
CA ALA A 166 20.24 15.11 -38.27
C ALA A 166 20.27 13.81 -39.08
N THR A 167 19.34 13.74 -40.02
CA THR A 167 19.44 12.96 -41.26
C THR A 167 20.78 13.21 -41.97
N SER A 168 21.60 12.17 -42.18
CA SER A 168 22.63 12.19 -43.24
C SER A 168 23.02 10.77 -43.66
N GLY A 169 22.64 10.42 -44.90
CA GLY A 169 23.03 9.18 -45.54
C GLY A 169 24.46 9.20 -46.07
N ARG A 170 25.07 8.02 -46.15
CA ARG A 170 26.17 7.75 -47.09
C ARG A 170 26.11 6.30 -47.56
N MET A 171 25.64 6.13 -48.79
CA MET A 171 25.82 4.92 -49.61
C MET A 171 27.27 4.81 -50.08
N THR A 172 27.82 3.58 -50.10
CA THR A 172 28.80 2.99 -51.05
C THR A 172 29.38 1.73 -50.39
N ALA A 173 29.52 0.52 -50.96
CA ALA A 173 29.30 -0.10 -52.27
C ALA A 173 29.40 -1.65 -52.06
N PRO A 174 29.13 -2.51 -53.06
CA PRO A 174 28.87 -3.95 -52.88
C PRO A 174 30.14 -4.80 -52.77
N LEU A 175 30.03 -5.95 -52.08
CA LEU A 175 31.07 -6.98 -51.99
C LEU A 175 30.72 -8.10 -52.98
N ASP A 176 31.28 -8.05 -54.18
CA ASP A 176 31.25 -9.15 -55.15
C ASP A 176 32.37 -10.16 -54.90
N ASP A 177 31.99 -11.44 -55.04
CA ASP A 177 32.79 -12.59 -55.50
C ASP A 177 34.11 -12.96 -54.79
N LEU A 178 34.04 -14.06 -54.02
CA LEU A 178 35.12 -15.06 -54.00
C LEU A 178 34.54 -16.47 -53.96
N LYS A 179 34.51 -17.07 -55.16
CA LYS A 179 34.36 -18.51 -55.42
C LYS A 179 35.35 -19.32 -54.59
N ILE A 180 34.85 -20.35 -53.93
CA ILE A 180 35.65 -21.52 -53.54
C ILE A 180 35.08 -22.70 -54.33
N SER A 181 35.92 -23.25 -55.20
CA SER A 181 35.73 -24.55 -55.87
C SER A 181 35.91 -25.71 -54.91
#